data_AF-A0A177DMS4-F1
#
_entry.id   AF-A0A177DMS4-F1
#
_cell.length_a   1.000
_cell.length_b   1.000
_cell.length_c   1.000
_cell.angle_alpha   90.00
_cell.angle_beta   90.00
_cell.angle_gamma   90.00
#
_symmetry.space_group_name_H-M   'P 1'
#
loop_
_entity.id
_entity.type
_entity.pdbx_description
1 polymer ?
#
loop_
_entity_poly.entity_id
_entity_poly.type
_entity_poly.pdbx_seq_one_letter_code
_entity_poly.pdbx_strand_id
1 'polypeptide(L)'
;MRNSAPPSKKRKIAVTAPEKIEFDFSAREEYLTGFHKRKLARIKHAQEENAKREKEEKLRFRRELREQRKVDLEKHVEEVNRLVKQANGDLDDIIAGETSGDDDDEEEFTGFQEPEPINQEDEYVDEDKYTTVTIESVGISKAGFSRPGEEDEEAAAKRKAEEERKKAEEEAASKKKVWTKAWPKNSERPKKKKKKFRYETKTERKAERMKQGLKKRKQKEARTAK
;
A
#
# COMPACT_ATOMS: atom_id res chain seq x y z
N MET A 1 -12.63 -47.07 2.08
CA MET A 1 -14.07 -46.70 1.98
C MET A 1 -14.12 -45.22 1.61
N ARG A 2 -14.89 -44.80 0.59
CA ARG A 2 -14.91 -43.40 0.13
C ARG A 2 -15.95 -42.64 0.96
N ASN A 3 -15.50 -41.73 1.82
CA ASN A 3 -16.38 -40.87 2.61
C ASN A 3 -17.18 -39.97 1.66
N SER A 4 -18.48 -40.22 1.52
CA SER A 4 -19.36 -39.36 0.75
C SER A 4 -19.53 -38.02 1.47
N ALA A 5 -19.61 -36.93 0.71
CA ALA A 5 -19.84 -35.61 1.26
C ALA A 5 -21.21 -35.58 2.00
N PRO A 6 -21.31 -34.90 3.16
CA PRO A 6 -22.54 -34.85 3.91
C PRO A 6 -23.67 -34.23 3.07
N PRO A 7 -24.91 -34.73 3.22
CA PRO A 7 -26.05 -34.24 2.44
C PRO A 7 -26.24 -32.74 2.67
N SER A 8 -26.41 -31.98 1.58
CA SER A 8 -26.65 -30.54 1.67
C SER A 8 -27.95 -30.29 2.43
N LYS A 9 -27.84 -29.73 3.64
CA LYS A 9 -29.00 -29.24 4.40
C LYS A 9 -29.71 -28.20 3.52
N LYS A 10 -30.90 -28.55 3.02
CA LYS A 10 -31.81 -27.59 2.38
C LYS A 10 -32.10 -26.52 3.42
N ARG A 11 -31.61 -25.29 3.18
CA ARG A 11 -31.86 -24.15 4.07
C ARG A 11 -33.38 -23.94 4.12
N LYS A 12 -33.99 -24.17 5.28
CA LYS A 12 -35.37 -23.76 5.53
C LYS A 12 -35.38 -22.23 5.40
N ILE A 13 -36.09 -21.70 4.43
CA ILE A 13 -36.27 -20.26 4.26
C ILE A 13 -37.14 -19.81 5.43
N ALA A 14 -36.51 -19.25 6.46
CA ALA A 14 -37.18 -18.74 7.65
C ALA A 14 -37.84 -17.38 7.41
N VAL A 15 -38.26 -17.10 6.17
CA VAL A 15 -38.99 -15.88 5.84
C VAL A 15 -40.45 -16.26 5.87
N THR A 16 -41.11 -15.92 6.98
CA THR A 16 -42.57 -15.94 7.09
C THR A 16 -43.16 -15.13 5.94
N ALA A 17 -43.95 -15.79 5.09
CA ALA A 17 -44.66 -15.11 4.03
C ALA A 17 -45.63 -14.10 4.66
N PRO A 18 -45.67 -12.85 4.19
CA PRO A 18 -46.59 -11.86 4.73
C PRO A 18 -48.04 -12.29 4.45
N GLU A 19 -48.94 -12.03 5.39
CA GLU A 19 -50.36 -12.41 5.30
C GLU A 19 -51.10 -11.74 4.12
N LYS A 20 -50.60 -10.58 3.66
CA LYS A 20 -51.12 -9.85 2.51
C LYS A 20 -49.96 -9.37 1.65
N ILE A 21 -50.06 -9.58 0.33
CA ILE A 21 -49.10 -9.10 -0.66
C ILE A 21 -49.80 -8.02 -1.47
N GLU A 22 -49.47 -6.75 -1.21
CA GLU A 22 -49.89 -5.64 -2.06
C GLU A 22 -48.99 -5.58 -3.30
N PHE A 23 -49.62 -5.58 -4.47
CA PHE A 23 -48.93 -5.53 -5.74
C PHE A 23 -48.91 -4.10 -6.28
N ASP A 24 -47.78 -3.41 -6.11
CA ASP A 24 -47.57 -2.10 -6.70
C ASP A 24 -47.04 -2.22 -8.14
N PHE A 25 -47.88 -1.80 -9.09
CA PHE A 25 -47.53 -1.78 -10.52
C PHE A 25 -46.36 -0.82 -10.81
N SER A 26 -46.24 0.30 -10.09
CA SER A 26 -45.17 1.27 -10.30
C SER A 26 -43.81 0.70 -9.88
N ALA A 27 -43.73 0.10 -8.68
CA ALA A 27 -42.55 -0.62 -8.22
C ALA A 27 -42.18 -1.79 -9.14
N ARG A 28 -43.17 -2.46 -9.74
CA ARG A 28 -42.94 -3.53 -10.72
C ARG A 28 -42.32 -3.00 -12.02
N GLU A 29 -42.79 -1.87 -12.53
CA GLU A 29 -42.24 -1.22 -13.72
C GLU A 29 -40.80 -0.75 -13.49
N GLU A 30 -40.53 -0.14 -12.34
CA GLU A 30 -39.16 0.22 -11.92
C GLU A 30 -38.27 -1.02 -11.76
N TYR A 31 -38.82 -2.12 -11.23
CA TYR A 31 -38.09 -3.38 -11.16
C TYR A 31 -37.81 -3.95 -12.55
N LEU A 32 -38.76 -3.93 -13.48
CA LEU A 32 -38.55 -4.50 -14.82
C LEU A 32 -37.66 -3.63 -15.72
N THR A 33 -37.64 -2.32 -15.55
CA THR A 33 -36.84 -1.41 -16.38
C THR A 33 -35.50 -1.04 -15.72
N GLY A 34 -35.43 -1.07 -14.40
CA GLY A 34 -34.27 -0.64 -13.59
C GLY A 34 -33.13 -1.64 -13.47
N PHE A 35 -33.02 -2.66 -14.32
CA PHE A 35 -31.97 -3.70 -14.20
C PHE A 35 -30.56 -3.11 -14.19
N HIS A 36 -30.30 -2.11 -15.03
CA HIS A 36 -29.00 -1.42 -15.04
C HIS A 36 -28.74 -0.69 -13.73
N LYS A 37 -29.74 0.04 -13.20
CA LYS A 37 -29.67 0.72 -11.90
C LYS A 37 -29.37 -0.27 -10.77
N ARG A 38 -30.05 -1.42 -10.72
CA ARG A 38 -29.79 -2.47 -9.71
C ARG A 38 -28.42 -3.13 -9.88
N LYS A 39 -27.95 -3.31 -11.10
CA LYS A 39 -26.61 -3.85 -11.35
C LYS A 39 -25.55 -2.86 -10.84
N LEU A 40 -25.70 -1.57 -11.13
CA LEU A 40 -24.83 -0.53 -10.60
C LEU A 40 -24.90 -0.44 -9.09
N ALA A 41 -26.09 -0.50 -8.48
CA ALA A 41 -26.27 -0.49 -7.04
C ALA A 41 -25.56 -1.69 -6.37
N ARG A 42 -25.68 -2.90 -6.94
CA ARG A 42 -24.93 -4.08 -6.46
C ARG A 42 -23.42 -3.92 -6.57
N ILE A 43 -22.94 -3.35 -7.68
CA ILE A 43 -21.51 -3.06 -7.86
C ILE A 43 -21.04 -2.05 -6.82
N LYS A 44 -21.79 -0.96 -6.61
CA LYS A 44 -21.48 0.07 -5.61
C LYS A 44 -21.48 -0.50 -4.20
N HIS A 45 -22.52 -1.23 -3.81
CA HIS A 45 -22.59 -1.88 -2.51
C HIS A 45 -21.39 -2.83 -2.29
N ALA A 46 -21.00 -3.61 -3.30
CA ALA A 46 -19.83 -4.47 -3.20
C ALA A 46 -18.52 -3.66 -3.04
N GLN A 47 -18.41 -2.51 -3.72
CA GLN A 47 -17.27 -1.60 -3.56
C GLN A 47 -17.25 -0.94 -2.17
N GLU A 48 -18.40 -0.51 -1.67
CA GLU A 48 -18.57 0.11 -0.34
C GLU A 48 -18.23 -0.88 0.78
N GLU A 49 -18.72 -2.11 0.71
CA GLU A 49 -18.39 -3.16 1.67
C GLU A 49 -16.89 -3.51 1.67
N ASN A 50 -16.27 -3.55 0.48
CA ASN A 50 -14.82 -3.77 0.39
C ASN A 50 -14.04 -2.59 0.99
N ALA A 51 -14.43 -1.36 0.69
CA ALA A 51 -13.79 -0.16 1.23
C ALA A 51 -13.97 -0.06 2.76
N LYS A 52 -15.13 -0.47 3.28
CA LYS A 52 -15.38 -0.53 4.73
C LYS A 52 -14.47 -1.54 5.41
N ARG A 53 -14.36 -2.75 4.87
CA ARG A 53 -13.45 -3.79 5.39
C ARG A 53 -11.99 -3.35 5.34
N GLU A 54 -11.54 -2.75 4.25
CA GLU A 54 -10.15 -2.25 4.13
C GLU A 54 -9.84 -1.17 5.18
N LYS A 55 -10.78 -0.25 5.45
CA LYS A 55 -10.62 0.75 6.50
C LYS A 55 -10.55 0.13 7.90
N GLU A 56 -11.40 -0.85 8.18
CA GLU A 56 -11.41 -1.58 9.45
C GLU A 56 -10.10 -2.36 9.65
N GLU A 57 -9.62 -3.04 8.61
CA GLU A 57 -8.34 -3.77 8.62
C GLU A 57 -7.15 -2.83 8.83
N LYS A 58 -7.12 -1.69 8.12
CA LYS A 58 -6.07 -0.67 8.30
C LYS A 58 -6.08 -0.09 9.72
N LEU A 59 -7.27 0.15 10.28
CA LEU A 59 -7.39 0.66 11.64
C LEU A 59 -6.93 -0.38 12.68
N ARG A 60 -7.30 -1.66 12.48
CA ARG A 60 -6.83 -2.79 13.29
C ARG A 60 -5.31 -2.88 13.25
N PHE A 61 -4.72 -2.88 12.06
CA PHE A 61 -3.27 -2.96 11.89
C PHE A 61 -2.54 -1.80 12.57
N ARG A 62 -3.08 -0.58 12.45
CA ARG A 62 -2.51 0.59 13.14
C ARG A 62 -2.61 0.47 14.67
N ARG A 63 -3.69 -0.12 15.19
CA ARG A 63 -3.83 -0.38 16.63
C ARG A 63 -2.79 -1.41 17.09
N GLU A 64 -2.68 -2.52 16.38
CA GLU A 64 -1.73 -3.58 16.65
C GLU A 64 -0.29 -3.06 16.64
N LEU A 65 0.08 -2.21 15.68
CA LEU A 65 1.41 -1.60 15.62
C LEU A 65 1.70 -0.67 16.81
N ARG A 66 0.68 0.05 17.30
CA ARG A 66 0.82 0.92 18.49
C ARG A 66 0.95 0.09 19.75
N GLU A 67 0.18 -0.99 19.87
CA GLU A 67 0.27 -1.93 20.98
C GLU A 67 1.63 -2.62 21.01
N GLN A 68 2.15 -3.07 19.86
CA GLN A 68 3.50 -3.62 19.74
C GLN A 68 4.56 -2.63 20.21
N ARG A 69 4.54 -1.38 19.71
CA ARG A 69 5.50 -0.35 20.15
C ARG A 69 5.42 -0.06 21.64
N LYS A 70 4.21 -0.08 22.22
CA LYS A 70 4.02 0.12 23.66
C LYS A 70 4.64 -1.02 24.46
N VAL A 71 4.38 -2.27 24.05
CA VAL A 71 4.96 -3.47 24.68
C VAL A 71 6.48 -3.48 24.54
N ASP A 72 7.02 -3.10 23.39
CA ASP A 72 8.47 -3.04 23.18
C ASP A 72 9.13 -1.95 24.04
N LEU A 73 8.45 -0.81 24.22
CA LEU A 73 8.91 0.26 25.13
C LEU A 73 8.86 -0.20 26.59
N GLU A 74 7.78 -0.84 27.02
CA GLU A 74 7.65 -1.40 28.38
C GLU A 74 8.77 -2.41 28.67
N LYS A 75 9.00 -3.36 27.76
CA LYS A 75 10.12 -4.32 27.86
C LYS A 75 11.48 -3.62 27.92
N HIS A 76 11.70 -2.61 27.08
CA HIS A 76 12.96 -1.89 27.08
C HIS A 76 13.19 -1.15 28.40
N VAL A 77 12.16 -0.49 28.95
CA VAL A 77 12.25 0.17 30.26
C VAL A 77 12.48 -0.86 31.37
N GLU A 78 11.80 -2.01 31.34
CA GLU A 78 12.03 -3.10 32.29
C GLU A 78 13.46 -3.64 32.19
N GLU A 79 14.00 -3.82 30.98
CA GLU A 79 15.37 -4.28 30.73
C GLU A 79 16.41 -3.26 31.23
N VAL A 80 16.22 -1.97 30.93
CA VAL A 80 17.08 -0.89 31.43
C VAL A 80 17.02 -0.81 32.95
N ASN A 81 15.84 -0.82 33.55
CA ASN A 81 15.68 -0.83 35.01
C ASN A 81 16.34 -2.06 35.63
N ARG A 82 16.25 -3.22 34.98
CA ARG A 82 16.93 -4.44 35.44
C ARG A 82 18.45 -4.30 35.39
N LEU A 83 19.00 -3.75 34.31
CA LEU A 83 20.45 -3.50 34.18
C LEU A 83 20.93 -2.47 35.20
N VAL A 84 20.19 -1.39 35.40
CA VAL A 84 20.48 -0.37 36.42
C VAL A 84 20.43 -0.98 37.82
N LYS A 85 19.43 -1.80 38.15
CA LYS A 85 19.37 -2.53 39.43
C LYS A 85 20.53 -3.51 39.62
N GLN A 86 20.95 -4.19 38.56
CA GLN A 86 22.12 -5.08 38.58
C GLN A 86 23.43 -4.31 38.77
N ALA A 87 23.56 -3.12 38.18
CA ALA A 87 24.75 -2.27 38.29
C ALA A 87 24.82 -1.51 39.62
N ASN A 88 23.68 -1.00 40.12
CA ASN A 88 23.62 -0.17 41.32
C ASN A 88 23.43 -0.97 42.62
N GLY A 89 23.16 -2.27 42.55
CA GLY A 89 23.09 -3.17 43.71
C GLY A 89 22.11 -2.70 44.80
N ASP A 90 20.81 -2.95 44.62
CA ASP A 90 19.74 -2.82 45.63
C ASP A 90 19.81 -1.59 46.57
N LEU A 91 20.17 -0.43 46.01
CA LEU A 91 20.28 0.87 46.69
C LEU A 91 18.98 1.70 46.58
N ASP A 92 17.85 1.06 46.24
CA ASP A 92 16.54 1.70 45.99
C ASP A 92 15.88 2.23 47.29
N ASP A 93 16.36 1.84 48.48
CA ASP A 93 15.76 2.22 49.77
C ASP A 93 16.35 3.52 50.39
N ILE A 94 17.33 4.16 49.74
CA ILE A 94 18.03 5.37 50.28
C ILE A 94 17.75 6.64 49.45
N ILE A 95 17.35 6.52 48.18
CA ILE A 95 17.16 7.67 47.27
C ILE A 95 15.67 8.07 47.17
N ALA A 96 14.95 8.05 48.29
CA ALA A 96 13.60 8.63 48.38
C ALA A 96 13.57 9.92 49.25
N GLY A 97 14.72 10.35 49.77
CA GLY A 97 14.80 11.36 50.83
C GLY A 97 15.44 12.70 50.50
N GLU A 98 16.12 12.89 49.36
CA GLU A 98 16.90 14.12 49.19
C GLU A 98 17.18 14.44 47.72
N THR A 99 16.32 15.25 47.10
CA THR A 99 16.74 16.34 46.19
C THR A 99 15.51 17.18 45.82
N SER A 100 15.12 18.03 46.77
CA SER A 100 14.31 19.21 46.52
C SER A 100 15.27 20.39 46.41
N GLY A 101 15.85 20.56 45.23
CA GLY A 101 16.69 21.69 44.85
C GLY A 101 15.98 22.47 43.76
N ASP A 102 15.15 23.41 44.20
CA ASP A 102 14.59 24.52 43.45
C ASP A 102 15.75 25.50 43.20
N ASP A 103 16.18 25.63 41.95
CA ASP A 103 17.09 26.69 41.50
C ASP A 103 16.54 27.17 40.14
N ASP A 104 15.77 28.25 40.23
CA ASP A 104 15.03 28.91 39.17
C ASP A 104 15.96 29.97 38.56
N ASP A 105 16.96 29.52 37.80
CA ASP A 105 17.73 30.38 36.90
C ASP A 105 17.05 30.34 35.51
N GLU A 106 16.26 31.38 35.24
CA GLU A 106 15.71 31.70 33.91
C GLU A 106 16.85 32.05 32.93
N GLU A 107 17.58 31.04 32.46
CA GLU A 107 18.41 31.16 31.27
C GLU A 107 17.49 31.23 30.04
N GLU A 108 17.26 32.46 29.57
CA GLU A 108 16.56 32.80 28.35
C GLU A 108 17.18 32.03 27.17
N PHE A 109 16.53 30.94 26.75
CA PHE A 109 17.01 30.00 25.75
C PHE A 109 17.35 30.69 24.42
N THR A 110 18.65 30.91 24.16
CA THR A 110 19.16 31.65 22.98
C THR A 110 19.21 30.82 21.69
N GLY A 111 18.38 29.77 21.57
CA GLY A 111 18.33 28.90 20.39
C GLY A 111 19.59 28.04 20.20
N PHE A 112 19.43 26.88 19.56
CA PHE A 112 20.55 26.03 19.20
C PHE A 112 21.40 26.71 18.11
N GLN A 113 22.70 26.84 18.35
CA GLN A 113 23.65 27.24 17.31
C GLN A 113 23.65 26.15 16.23
N GLU A 114 23.39 26.54 14.97
CA GLU A 114 23.28 25.61 13.85
C GLU A 114 24.60 24.85 13.70
N PRO A 115 24.61 23.51 13.86
CA PRO A 115 25.83 22.72 13.79
C PRO A 115 26.39 22.78 12.36
N GLU A 116 27.72 22.79 12.25
CA GLU A 116 28.37 22.74 10.94
C GLU A 116 27.92 21.51 10.14
N PRO A 117 27.66 21.64 8.83
CA PRO A 117 27.13 20.55 8.03
C PRO A 117 28.16 19.40 7.94
N ILE A 118 27.84 18.30 8.63
CA ILE A 118 28.64 17.08 8.59
C ILE A 118 28.32 16.34 7.29
N ASN A 119 29.27 16.34 6.36
CA ASN A 119 29.26 15.51 5.16
C ASN A 119 30.42 14.51 5.28
N GLN A 120 30.14 13.34 5.88
CA GLN A 120 31.13 12.29 6.09
C GLN A 120 30.75 11.06 5.27
N GLU A 121 31.74 10.48 4.58
CA GLU A 121 31.61 9.25 3.82
C GLU A 121 32.44 8.18 4.53
N ASP A 122 31.76 7.20 5.15
CA ASP A 122 32.41 6.09 5.83
C ASP A 122 32.38 4.84 4.94
N GLU A 123 33.56 4.28 4.68
CA GLU A 123 33.73 3.04 3.93
C GLU A 123 33.65 1.83 4.88
N TYR A 124 32.58 1.04 4.76
CA TYR A 124 32.46 -0.24 5.48
C TYR A 124 32.85 -1.40 4.56
N VAL A 125 33.85 -2.17 5.02
CA VAL A 125 34.33 -3.37 4.34
C VAL A 125 33.90 -4.59 5.15
N ASP A 126 32.84 -5.26 4.70
CA ASP A 126 32.54 -6.63 5.11
C ASP A 126 33.26 -7.60 4.15
N GLU A 127 33.64 -8.78 4.65
CA GLU A 127 34.47 -9.79 3.95
C GLU A 127 34.00 -10.14 2.52
N ASP A 128 32.71 -9.95 2.20
CA ASP A 128 32.10 -10.20 0.88
C ASP A 128 31.35 -8.99 0.26
N LYS A 129 31.27 -7.83 0.93
CA LYS A 129 30.46 -6.68 0.46
C LYS A 129 31.11 -5.34 0.81
N TYR A 130 31.35 -4.52 -0.21
CA TYR A 130 31.72 -3.11 -0.06
C TYR A 130 30.46 -2.26 -0.12
N THR A 131 30.14 -1.56 0.97
CA THR A 131 29.04 -0.59 1.01
C THR A 131 29.54 0.71 1.60
N THR A 132 29.37 1.80 0.87
CA THR A 132 29.63 3.16 1.34
C THR A 132 28.36 3.75 1.94
N VAL A 133 28.45 4.31 3.14
CA VAL A 133 27.36 5.04 3.79
C VAL A 133 27.70 6.52 3.78
N THR A 134 26.86 7.32 3.10
CA THR A 134 27.01 8.79 3.04
C THR A 134 26.09 9.44 4.06
N ILE A 135 26.66 10.13 5.05
CA ILE A 135 25.91 10.89 6.05
C ILE A 135 25.92 12.36 5.61
N GLU A 136 24.74 12.88 5.28
CA GLU A 136 24.55 14.24 4.80
C GLU A 136 23.58 14.99 5.72
N SER A 137 23.91 16.25 6.04
CA SER A 137 23.01 17.12 6.80
C SER A 137 21.79 17.54 5.96
N VAL A 138 20.58 17.41 6.52
CA VAL A 138 19.32 17.83 5.90
C VAL A 138 18.60 18.85 6.78
N GLY A 139 18.20 19.98 6.20
CA GLY A 139 17.34 20.96 6.84
C GLY A 139 15.90 20.46 6.90
N ILE A 140 15.25 20.56 8.06
CA ILE A 140 13.88 20.08 8.26
C ILE A 140 12.93 21.28 8.26
N SER A 141 12.18 21.46 7.18
CA SER A 141 11.18 22.53 7.05
C SER A 141 9.76 21.99 6.99
N LYS A 142 8.76 22.87 7.13
CA LYS A 142 7.33 22.55 6.94
C LYS A 142 7.06 21.93 5.55
N ALA A 143 7.90 22.21 4.57
CA ALA A 143 7.81 21.72 3.20
C ALA A 143 8.53 20.38 2.97
N GLY A 144 9.35 19.91 3.92
CA GLY A 144 10.08 18.64 3.84
C GLY A 144 11.55 18.76 4.24
N PHE A 145 12.32 17.72 3.92
CA PHE A 145 13.77 17.71 4.05
C PHE A 145 14.39 18.43 2.84
N SER A 146 15.28 19.39 3.08
CA SER A 146 16.02 20.12 2.04
C SER A 146 17.51 20.07 2.35
N ARG A 147 18.33 19.66 1.38
CA ARG A 147 19.79 19.67 1.54
C ARG A 147 20.30 21.12 1.41
N PRO A 148 21.26 21.56 2.24
CA PRO A 148 21.86 22.88 2.09
C PRO A 148 22.54 22.99 0.71
N GLY A 149 22.13 23.98 -0.09
CA GLY A 149 22.55 24.14 -1.50
C GLY A 149 21.59 23.57 -2.55
N GLU A 150 20.59 22.79 -2.14
CA GLU A 150 19.59 22.20 -3.05
C GLU A 150 18.65 23.26 -3.64
N GLU A 151 18.45 24.42 -3.01
CA GLU A 151 17.56 25.46 -3.55
C GLU A 151 18.10 26.06 -4.87
N ASP A 152 19.42 26.25 -4.98
CA ASP A 152 20.07 26.74 -6.19
C ASP A 152 20.13 25.65 -7.29
N GLU A 153 20.35 24.39 -6.90
CA GLU A 153 20.30 23.25 -7.81
C GLU A 153 18.87 22.94 -8.27
N GLU A 154 17.87 23.06 -7.40
CA GLU A 154 16.45 22.87 -7.71
C GLU A 154 15.95 24.01 -8.60
N ALA A 155 16.41 25.25 -8.40
CA ALA A 155 16.13 26.36 -9.29
C ALA A 155 16.75 26.15 -10.69
N ALA A 156 17.98 25.66 -10.76
CA ALA A 156 18.64 25.30 -12.03
C ALA A 156 17.97 24.09 -12.71
N ALA A 157 17.56 23.08 -11.93
CA ALA A 157 16.85 21.90 -12.40
C ALA A 157 15.43 22.24 -12.87
N LYS A 158 14.72 23.13 -12.18
CA LYS A 158 13.40 23.66 -12.61
C LYS A 158 13.50 24.38 -13.94
N ARG A 159 14.55 25.20 -14.15
CA ARG A 159 14.80 25.87 -15.44
C ARG A 159 15.09 24.88 -16.57
N LYS A 160 15.96 23.89 -16.33
CA LYS A 160 16.23 22.81 -17.31
C LYS A 160 14.99 21.95 -17.57
N ALA A 161 14.20 21.63 -16.54
CA ALA A 161 12.97 20.86 -16.68
C ALA A 161 11.88 21.63 -17.41
N GLU A 162 11.83 22.97 -17.29
CA GLU A 162 10.92 23.80 -18.08
C GLU A 162 11.33 23.83 -19.56
N GLU A 163 12.62 23.92 -19.84
CA GLU A 163 13.17 23.87 -21.20
C GLU A 163 12.93 22.48 -21.86
N GLU A 164 13.17 21.40 -21.11
CA GLU A 164 12.86 20.04 -21.56
C GLU A 164 11.35 19.81 -21.71
N ARG A 165 10.51 20.39 -20.84
CA ARG A 165 9.05 20.33 -20.98
C ARG A 165 8.57 21.06 -22.22
N LYS A 166 9.12 22.25 -22.53
CA LYS A 166 8.80 22.99 -23.76
C LYS A 166 9.22 22.18 -25.00
N LYS A 167 10.40 21.59 -24.99
CA LYS A 167 10.90 20.73 -26.07
C LYS A 167 10.07 19.45 -26.23
N ALA A 168 9.67 18.84 -25.11
CA ALA A 168 8.79 17.67 -25.10
C ALA A 168 7.35 18.02 -25.50
N GLU A 169 6.87 19.24 -25.24
CA GLU A 169 5.56 19.72 -25.67
C GLU A 169 5.54 20.01 -27.18
N GLU A 170 6.62 20.55 -27.75
CA GLU A 170 6.83 20.68 -29.20
C GLU A 170 6.92 19.31 -29.90
N GLU A 171 7.66 18.37 -29.31
CA GLU A 171 7.77 17.00 -29.83
C GLU A 171 6.45 16.21 -29.66
N ALA A 172 5.69 16.47 -28.59
CA ALA A 172 4.36 15.90 -28.40
C ALA A 172 3.33 16.54 -29.32
N ALA A 173 3.45 17.83 -29.64
CA ALA A 173 2.60 18.52 -30.62
C ALA A 173 2.81 17.95 -32.03
N SER A 174 4.04 17.61 -32.41
CA SER A 174 4.33 16.94 -33.70
C SER A 174 3.95 15.44 -33.72
N LYS A 175 3.87 14.77 -32.55
CA LYS A 175 3.44 13.36 -32.42
C LYS A 175 1.93 13.17 -32.18
N LYS A 176 1.18 14.23 -31.86
CA LYS A 176 -0.29 14.19 -31.74
C LYS A 176 -0.88 13.98 -33.15
N LYS A 177 -1.46 12.81 -33.38
CA LYS A 177 -2.23 12.53 -34.59
C LYS A 177 -3.36 13.55 -34.72
N VAL A 178 -3.23 14.47 -35.66
CA VAL A 178 -4.33 15.34 -36.09
C VAL A 178 -5.50 14.44 -36.45
N TRP A 179 -6.60 14.54 -35.70
CA TRP A 179 -7.83 13.81 -35.97
C TRP A 179 -8.47 14.42 -37.22
N THR A 180 -7.98 14.04 -38.39
CA THR A 180 -8.64 14.33 -39.65
C THR A 180 -9.67 13.24 -39.92
N LYS A 181 -10.80 13.61 -40.54
CA LYS A 181 -11.89 12.69 -40.92
C LYS A 181 -11.40 11.55 -41.86
N ALA A 182 -10.24 11.74 -42.49
CA ALA A 182 -9.54 10.73 -43.26
C ALA A 182 -8.51 9.99 -42.39
N TRP A 183 -8.63 8.67 -42.31
CA TRP A 183 -7.69 7.81 -41.59
C TRP A 183 -6.23 8.07 -42.05
N PRO A 184 -5.28 8.39 -41.15
CA PRO A 184 -3.91 8.72 -41.56
C PRO A 184 -3.25 7.49 -42.21
N LYS A 185 -2.78 7.66 -43.45
CA LYS A 185 -2.13 6.61 -44.27
C LYS A 185 -0.77 6.15 -43.71
N ASN A 186 -0.16 6.90 -42.78
CA ASN A 186 1.15 6.60 -42.21
C ASN A 186 1.06 5.79 -40.90
N SER A 187 0.37 4.64 -40.93
CA SER A 187 0.58 3.61 -39.90
C SER A 187 1.49 2.53 -40.45
N GLU A 188 2.81 2.75 -40.40
CA GLU A 188 3.83 1.75 -40.71
C GLU A 188 3.73 0.51 -39.80
N ARG A 189 2.99 0.62 -38.68
CA ARG A 189 2.74 -0.50 -37.79
C ARG A 189 1.62 -1.38 -38.36
N PRO A 190 1.89 -2.64 -38.71
CA PRO A 190 0.85 -3.53 -39.23
C PRO A 190 -0.25 -3.70 -38.18
N LYS A 191 -1.51 -3.48 -38.59
CA LYS A 191 -2.67 -3.67 -37.71
C LYS A 191 -2.68 -5.10 -37.18
N LYS A 192 -2.68 -5.27 -35.86
CA LYS A 192 -2.84 -6.60 -35.22
C LYS A 192 -4.17 -7.18 -35.70
N LYS A 193 -4.12 -8.28 -36.46
CA LYS A 193 -5.33 -8.97 -36.93
C LYS A 193 -6.13 -9.41 -35.70
N LYS A 194 -7.44 -9.16 -35.70
CA LYS A 194 -8.35 -9.67 -34.67
C LYS A 194 -8.15 -11.17 -34.57
N LYS A 195 -7.96 -11.70 -33.35
CA LYS A 195 -7.90 -13.15 -33.14
C LYS A 195 -9.23 -13.71 -33.63
N LYS A 196 -9.20 -14.47 -34.72
CA LYS A 196 -10.38 -15.21 -35.18
C LYS A 196 -10.63 -16.25 -34.09
N PHE A 197 -11.80 -16.20 -33.45
CA PHE A 197 -12.24 -17.28 -32.58
C PHE A 197 -12.34 -18.51 -33.48
N ARG A 198 -11.37 -19.39 -33.39
CA ARG A 198 -11.46 -20.72 -33.97
C ARG A 198 -11.36 -21.68 -32.80
N TYR A 199 -12.15 -22.74 -32.87
CA TYR A 199 -11.95 -23.84 -31.95
C TYR A 199 -10.52 -24.32 -32.10
N GLU A 200 -9.85 -24.50 -30.97
CA GLU A 200 -8.57 -25.18 -30.92
C GLU A 200 -8.67 -26.48 -31.70
N THR A 201 -7.64 -26.73 -32.50
CA THR A 201 -7.43 -28.03 -33.13
C THR A 201 -7.30 -29.10 -32.04
N LYS A 202 -7.53 -30.37 -32.38
CA LYS A 202 -7.48 -31.47 -31.39
C LYS A 202 -6.12 -31.53 -30.65
N THR A 203 -5.03 -31.18 -31.33
CA THR A 203 -3.67 -31.14 -30.78
C THR A 203 -3.49 -30.00 -29.79
N GLU A 204 -3.93 -28.78 -30.14
CA GLU A 204 -3.92 -27.61 -29.27
C GLU A 204 -4.75 -27.88 -28.00
N ARG A 205 -5.96 -28.42 -28.14
CA ARG A 205 -6.82 -28.79 -27.00
C ARG A 205 -6.16 -29.80 -26.06
N LYS A 206 -5.40 -30.75 -26.61
CA LYS A 206 -4.66 -31.75 -25.82
C LYS A 206 -3.50 -31.08 -25.06
N ALA A 207 -2.76 -30.18 -25.71
CA ALA A 207 -1.69 -29.41 -25.07
C ALA A 207 -2.23 -28.49 -23.96
N GLU A 208 -3.36 -27.81 -24.21
CA GLU A 208 -4.04 -27.00 -23.20
C GLU A 208 -4.51 -27.83 -22.01
N ARG A 209 -5.10 -29.00 -22.26
CA ARG A 209 -5.51 -29.94 -21.21
C ARG A 209 -4.33 -30.38 -20.34
N MET A 210 -3.18 -30.67 -20.95
CA MET A 210 -1.95 -31.00 -20.21
C MET A 210 -1.46 -29.81 -19.37
N LYS A 211 -1.44 -28.61 -19.95
CA LYS A 211 -1.03 -27.37 -19.25
C LYS A 211 -1.94 -27.07 -18.05
N GLN A 212 -3.24 -27.24 -18.20
CA GLN A 212 -4.21 -27.08 -17.12
C GLN A 212 -4.05 -28.16 -16.05
N GLY A 213 -3.78 -29.41 -16.44
CA GLY A 213 -3.48 -30.51 -15.51
C GLY A 213 -2.27 -30.22 -14.64
N LEU A 214 -1.16 -29.77 -15.24
CA LEU A 214 0.06 -29.40 -14.52
C LEU A 214 -0.18 -28.24 -13.54
N LYS A 215 -0.89 -27.19 -13.98
CA LYS A 215 -1.27 -26.07 -13.10
C LYS A 215 -2.09 -26.52 -11.89
N LYS A 216 -3.08 -27.40 -12.11
CA LYS A 216 -3.92 -27.94 -11.03
C LYS A 216 -3.12 -28.82 -10.06
N ARG A 217 -2.18 -29.64 -10.57
CA ARG A 217 -1.28 -30.45 -9.73
C ARG A 217 -0.40 -29.56 -8.86
N LYS A 218 0.26 -28.55 -9.44
CA LYS A 218 1.08 -27.59 -8.70
C LYS A 218 0.27 -26.84 -7.63
N GLN A 219 -0.95 -26.41 -7.96
CA GLN A 219 -1.85 -25.77 -6.99
C GLN A 219 -2.28 -26.72 -5.86
N LYS A 220 -2.47 -28.01 -6.16
CA LYS A 220 -2.79 -29.02 -5.14
C LYS A 220 -1.61 -29.25 -4.22
N GLU A 221 -0.41 -29.44 -4.77
CA GLU A 221 0.83 -29.61 -4.00
C GLU A 221 1.06 -28.43 -3.06
N ALA A 222 0.92 -27.19 -3.55
CA ALA A 222 1.02 -25.99 -2.73
C ALA A 222 -0.02 -25.89 -1.60
N ARG A 223 -1.20 -26.51 -1.77
CA ARG A 223 -2.23 -26.57 -0.73
C ARG A 223 -2.01 -27.68 0.29
N THR A 224 -1.36 -28.77 -0.11
CA THR A 224 -1.11 -29.94 0.75
C THR A 224 0.25 -29.89 1.45
N ALA A 225 1.18 -29.05 0.98
CA ALA A 225 2.49 -28.84 1.56
C ALA A 225 2.50 -27.83 2.72
N LYS A 226 1.32 -27.34 3.14
CA LYS A 226 1.11 -26.49 4.30
C LYS A 226 0.25 -27.24 5.30
#